data_AF-A0A1H5YUP1-F1
#
_entry.id   AF-A0A1H5YUP1-F1
#
_cell.length_a   1.000
_cell.length_b   1.000
_cell.length_c   1.000
_cell.angle_alpha   90.00
_cell.angle_beta   90.00
_cell.angle_gamma   90.00
#
_symmetry.space_group_name_H-M   'P 1'
#
loop_
_entity.id
_entity.type
_entity.pdbx_description
1 polymer ?
#
loop_
_entity_poly.entity_id
_entity_poly.type
_entity_poly.pdbx_seq_one_letter_code
_entity_poly.pdbx_strand_id
1 'polypeptide(L)'
;MPSYDVIKARQRAIRDQFPEDFGLRIHRAISWLGRAEREQDDPDAAFLFYWIAFNAAYAAERDQLGEKDAFRAYLQQLSDIDHEGRIYNAVWQRFSGPIRLFLENRHVFGPWWHFQNGLEGYEN
;
A
#
# COMPACT_ATOMS: atom_id res chain seq x y z
N MET A 1 -9.24 0.61 -14.02
CA MET A 1 -8.06 1.35 -13.54
C MET A 1 -7.21 1.75 -14.74
N PRO A 2 -6.58 2.94 -14.73
CA PRO A 2 -5.63 3.31 -15.78
C PRO A 2 -4.43 2.35 -15.76
N SER A 3 -3.94 1.94 -16.93
CA SER A 3 -2.77 1.07 -17.06
C SER A 3 -1.46 1.79 -16.73
N TYR A 4 -0.39 1.03 -16.50
CA TYR A 4 0.96 1.57 -16.37
C TYR A 4 1.31 2.62 -17.42
N ASP A 5 1.02 2.37 -18.70
CA ASP A 5 1.39 3.28 -19.78
C ASP A 5 0.68 4.63 -19.67
N VAL A 6 -0.60 4.62 -19.29
CA VAL A 6 -1.39 5.85 -19.07
C VAL A 6 -0.81 6.65 -17.90
N ILE A 7 -0.49 5.97 -16.79
CA ILE A 7 0.05 6.62 -15.60
C ILE A 7 1.45 7.19 -15.88
N LYS A 8 2.31 6.44 -16.58
CA LYS A 8 3.65 6.86 -16.97
C LYS A 8 3.63 8.05 -17.92
N ALA A 9 2.74 8.04 -18.91
CA ALA A 9 2.56 9.15 -19.83
C ALA A 9 2.11 10.41 -19.09
N ARG A 10 1.13 10.28 -18.19
CA ARG A 10 0.69 11.40 -17.35
C ARG A 10 1.81 11.95 -16.49
N GLN A 11 2.58 11.10 -15.81
CA GLN A 11 3.71 11.54 -15.00
C GLN A 11 4.73 12.33 -15.82
N ARG A 12 5.10 11.85 -17.01
CA ARG A 12 6.05 12.55 -17.89
C ARG A 12 5.55 13.93 -18.32
N ALA A 13 4.25 14.10 -18.51
CA ALA A 13 3.67 15.37 -18.93
C ALA A 13 3.68 16.45 -17.83
N ILE A 14 3.69 16.05 -16.55
CA ILE A 14 3.58 16.99 -15.41
C ILE A 14 4.82 17.02 -14.50
N ARG A 15 5.77 16.11 -14.70
CA ARG A 15 6.90 15.90 -13.77
C ARG A 15 7.80 17.12 -13.59
N ASP A 16 7.89 18.00 -14.59
CA ASP A 16 8.81 19.14 -14.56
C ASP A 16 8.39 20.18 -13.49
N GLN A 17 7.16 20.05 -12.95
CA GLN A 17 6.63 20.90 -11.87
C GLN A 17 6.80 20.28 -10.48
N PHE A 18 7.34 19.07 -10.39
CA PHE A 18 7.46 18.36 -9.12
C PHE A 18 8.74 18.74 -8.37
N PRO A 19 8.69 18.85 -7.02
CA PRO A 19 9.90 18.79 -6.21
C PRO A 19 10.67 17.51 -6.53
N GLU A 20 12.00 17.59 -6.57
CA GLU A 20 12.87 16.48 -7.02
C GLU A 20 12.59 15.18 -6.26
N ASP A 21 12.51 15.24 -4.93
CA ASP A 21 12.22 14.08 -4.08
C ASP A 21 10.85 13.46 -4.35
N PHE A 22 9.83 14.29 -4.60
CA PHE A 22 8.52 13.82 -5.01
C PHE A 22 8.58 13.15 -6.39
N GLY A 23 9.22 13.80 -7.35
CA GLY A 23 9.37 13.29 -8.72
C GLY A 23 10.06 11.92 -8.74
N LEU A 24 11.14 11.75 -7.98
CA LEU A 24 11.88 10.50 -7.87
C LEU A 24 11.03 9.39 -7.23
N ARG A 25 10.31 9.69 -6.14
CA ARG A 25 9.40 8.75 -5.48
C ARG A 25 8.32 8.23 -6.41
N ILE A 26 7.62 9.15 -7.09
CA ILE A 26 6.56 8.78 -8.04
C ILE A 26 7.13 8.01 -9.24
N HIS A 27 8.31 8.38 -9.74
CA HIS A 27 8.97 7.63 -10.80
C HIS A 27 9.27 6.18 -10.41
N ARG A 28 9.80 5.95 -9.20
CA ARG A 28 10.04 4.60 -8.67
C ARG A 28 8.75 3.82 -8.49
N ALA A 29 7.72 4.44 -7.91
CA ALA A 29 6.41 3.82 -7.72
C ALA A 29 5.82 3.32 -9.04
N ILE A 30 5.81 4.17 -10.07
CA ILE A 30 5.29 3.81 -11.40
C ILE A 30 6.14 2.71 -12.05
N SER A 31 7.46 2.74 -11.89
CA SER A 31 8.34 1.72 -12.45
C SER A 31 8.06 0.33 -11.87
N TRP A 32 7.88 0.24 -10.55
CA TRP A 32 7.52 -1.00 -9.87
C TRP A 32 6.09 -1.45 -10.18
N LEU A 33 5.14 -0.52 -10.31
CA LEU A 33 3.79 -0.83 -10.80
C LEU A 33 3.84 -1.52 -12.18
N GLY A 34 4.62 -0.97 -13.11
CA GLY A 34 4.78 -1.56 -14.44
C GLY A 34 5.47 -2.93 -14.42
N ARG A 35 6.36 -3.19 -13.46
CA ARG A 35 6.93 -4.54 -13.28
C ARG A 35 5.86 -5.50 -12.75
N ALA A 36 5.06 -5.07 -11.77
CA ALA A 36 3.97 -5.86 -11.21
C ALA A 36 2.93 -6.26 -12.26
N GLU A 37 2.50 -5.32 -13.12
CA GLU A 37 1.52 -5.61 -14.18
C GLU A 37 2.04 -6.58 -15.26
N ARG A 38 3.36 -6.68 -15.44
CA ARG A 38 3.97 -7.63 -16.39
C ARG A 38 4.24 -9.00 -15.79
N GLU A 39 4.22 -9.12 -14.47
CA GLU A 39 4.41 -10.39 -13.76
C GLU A 39 3.08 -11.14 -13.72
N GLN A 40 2.84 -11.96 -14.74
CA GLN A 40 1.58 -12.70 -14.90
C GLN A 40 1.67 -14.15 -14.40
N ASP A 41 2.88 -14.68 -14.35
CA ASP A 41 3.14 -16.09 -14.03
C ASP A 41 3.38 -16.32 -12.53
N ASP A 42 3.76 -15.28 -11.78
CA ASP A 42 4.03 -15.33 -10.34
C ASP A 42 3.25 -14.23 -9.60
N PRO A 43 2.03 -14.55 -9.09
CA PRO A 43 1.22 -13.61 -8.32
C PRO A 43 1.87 -13.13 -7.02
N ASP A 44 2.74 -13.95 -6.40
CA ASP A 44 3.41 -13.59 -5.15
C ASP A 44 4.50 -12.54 -5.42
N ALA A 45 5.29 -12.73 -6.48
CA ALA A 45 6.22 -11.72 -6.94
C ALA A 45 5.50 -10.43 -7.38
N ALA A 46 4.40 -10.56 -8.12
CA ALA A 46 3.58 -9.41 -8.52
C ALA A 46 3.09 -8.62 -7.29
N PHE A 47 2.60 -9.31 -6.26
CA PHE A 47 2.20 -8.71 -5.00
C PHE A 47 3.35 -7.94 -4.33
N LEU A 48 4.55 -8.54 -4.24
CA LEU A 48 5.72 -7.85 -3.70
C LEU A 48 6.08 -6.59 -4.50
N PHE A 49 5.97 -6.62 -5.83
CA PHE A 49 6.22 -5.45 -6.67
C PHE A 49 5.17 -4.35 -6.46
N TYR A 50 3.88 -4.69 -6.31
CA TYR A 50 2.85 -3.74 -5.91
C TYR A 50 3.15 -3.12 -4.54
N TRP A 51 3.61 -3.94 -3.58
CA TRP A 51 3.99 -3.45 -2.26
C TRP A 51 5.17 -2.47 -2.31
N ILE A 52 6.19 -2.75 -3.12
CA ILE A 52 7.32 -1.82 -3.32
C ILE A 52 6.86 -0.54 -4.00
N ALA A 53 5.98 -0.64 -5.02
CA ALA A 53 5.41 0.52 -5.70
C ALA A 53 4.66 1.43 -4.72
N PHE A 54 3.81 0.84 -3.87
CA PHE A 54 3.08 1.55 -2.83
C PHE A 54 4.02 2.25 -1.84
N ASN A 55 5.03 1.53 -1.31
CA ASN A 55 5.98 2.11 -0.36
C ASN A 55 6.79 3.26 -0.97
N ALA A 56 7.15 3.17 -2.26
CA ALA A 56 7.84 4.25 -2.94
C ALA A 56 6.98 5.54 -3.01
N ALA A 57 5.67 5.41 -3.23
CA ALA A 57 4.73 6.54 -3.22
C ALA A 57 4.47 7.08 -1.80
N TYR A 58 4.40 6.21 -0.80
CA TYR A 58 4.15 6.54 0.61
C TYR A 58 5.34 7.24 1.30
N ALA A 59 6.59 6.96 0.90
CA ALA A 59 7.81 7.29 1.65
C ALA A 59 8.08 8.79 2.00
N ALA A 60 7.21 9.75 1.67
CA ALA A 60 7.36 11.15 2.08
C ALA A 60 7.06 11.42 3.55
N GLU A 61 6.21 10.63 4.21
CA GLU A 61 5.62 11.02 5.50
C GLU A 61 6.45 10.57 6.73
N ARG A 62 7.73 10.23 6.54
CA ARG A 62 8.54 9.56 7.57
C ARG A 62 9.19 10.46 8.61
N ASP A 63 9.28 11.78 8.40
CA ASP A 63 10.20 12.61 9.19
C ASP A 63 9.61 13.30 10.42
N GLN A 64 8.28 13.29 10.65
CA GLN A 64 7.69 14.13 11.72
C GLN A 64 6.54 13.50 12.53
N LEU A 65 5.94 12.41 12.07
CA LEU A 65 4.85 11.69 12.77
C LEU A 65 5.35 10.30 13.17
N GLY A 66 4.84 9.74 14.27
CA GLY A 66 5.04 8.31 14.54
C GLY A 66 4.57 7.49 13.35
N GLU A 67 5.28 6.40 13.00
CA GLU A 67 5.05 5.64 11.76
C GLU A 67 3.58 5.25 11.52
N LYS A 68 2.83 5.00 12.61
CA LYS A 68 1.40 4.68 12.56
C LYS A 68 0.52 5.87 12.18
N ASP A 69 0.84 7.07 12.65
CA ASP A 69 0.02 8.26 12.40
C ASP A 69 0.30 8.83 11.02
N ALA A 70 1.55 8.78 10.55
CA ALA A 70 1.89 9.00 9.15
C ALA A 70 1.10 8.04 8.25
N PHE A 71 1.14 6.74 8.54
CA PHE A 71 0.44 5.76 7.71
C PHE A 71 -1.08 6.02 7.65
N ARG A 72 -1.71 6.39 8.77
CA ARG A 72 -3.12 6.77 8.81
C ARG A 72 -3.40 8.03 8.00
N ALA A 73 -2.56 9.05 8.12
CA ALA A 73 -2.71 10.31 7.38
C ALA A 73 -2.66 10.06 5.87
N TYR A 74 -1.69 9.27 5.40
CA TYR A 74 -1.61 8.87 4.01
C TYR A 74 -2.85 8.11 3.51
N LEU A 75 -3.34 7.12 4.29
CA LEU A 75 -4.56 6.39 3.93
C LEU A 75 -5.80 7.30 3.88
N GLN A 76 -5.87 8.29 4.79
CA GLN A 76 -6.95 9.29 4.76
C GLN A 76 -6.88 10.12 3.49
N GLN A 77 -5.70 10.63 3.11
CA GLN A 77 -5.52 11.37 1.86
C GLN A 77 -5.95 10.56 0.63
N LEU A 78 -5.59 9.27 0.58
CA LEU A 78 -6.01 8.38 -0.50
C LEU A 78 -7.54 8.22 -0.55
N SER A 79 -8.19 8.13 0.61
CA SER A 79 -9.65 8.08 0.68
C SER A 79 -10.30 9.38 0.23
N ASP A 80 -9.72 10.53 0.57
CA ASP A 80 -10.28 11.85 0.26
C ASP A 80 -10.29 12.13 -1.26
N ILE A 81 -9.28 11.64 -1.99
CA ILE A 81 -9.18 11.78 -3.45
C ILE A 81 -9.88 10.66 -4.24
N ASP A 82 -10.35 9.61 -3.57
CA ASP A 82 -11.05 8.47 -4.18
C ASP A 82 -12.55 8.76 -4.37
N HIS A 83 -12.87 9.80 -5.14
CA HIS A 83 -14.25 10.26 -5.35
C HIS A 83 -15.17 9.20 -5.98
N GLU A 84 -14.60 8.23 -6.70
CA GLU A 84 -15.34 7.10 -7.28
C GLU A 84 -15.56 5.94 -6.29
N GLY A 85 -15.01 6.03 -5.07
CA GLY A 85 -15.13 5.02 -4.02
C GLY A 85 -14.56 3.66 -4.42
N ARG A 86 -13.48 3.63 -5.21
CA ARG A 86 -12.86 2.38 -5.68
C ARG A 86 -12.18 1.62 -4.54
N ILE A 87 -11.49 2.31 -3.64
CA ILE A 87 -10.88 1.73 -2.44
C ILE A 87 -11.97 1.17 -1.54
N TYR A 88 -13.02 1.96 -1.29
CA TYR A 88 -14.16 1.54 -0.49
C TYR A 88 -14.82 0.27 -1.07
N ASN A 89 -15.14 0.27 -2.37
CA ASN A 89 -15.72 -0.89 -3.04
C ASN A 89 -14.82 -2.12 -3.00
N ALA A 90 -13.50 -1.94 -3.19
CA ALA A 90 -12.56 -3.04 -3.09
C ALA A 90 -12.58 -3.69 -1.70
N VAL A 91 -12.45 -2.88 -0.64
CA VAL A 91 -12.36 -3.37 0.74
C VAL A 91 -13.70 -3.95 1.23
N TRP A 92 -14.79 -3.21 1.06
CA TRP A 92 -16.05 -3.52 1.72
C TRP A 92 -17.03 -4.35 0.88
N GLN A 93 -16.93 -4.30 -0.45
CA GLN A 93 -17.83 -5.04 -1.34
C GLN A 93 -17.15 -6.26 -1.95
N ARG A 94 -15.94 -6.09 -2.52
CA ARG A 94 -15.26 -7.15 -3.27
C ARG A 94 -14.49 -8.12 -2.37
N PHE A 95 -13.76 -7.61 -1.40
CA PHE A 95 -12.82 -8.39 -0.59
C PHE A 95 -13.21 -8.51 0.88
N SER A 96 -14.43 -8.13 1.26
CA SER A 96 -14.90 -8.15 2.66
C SER A 96 -14.83 -9.54 3.29
N GLY A 97 -15.20 -10.59 2.57
CA GLY A 97 -15.11 -11.98 3.02
C GLY A 97 -13.65 -12.41 3.30
N PRO A 98 -12.75 -12.38 2.30
CA PRO A 98 -11.34 -12.69 2.50
C PRO A 98 -10.65 -11.87 3.59
N ILE A 99 -10.93 -10.56 3.66
CA ILE A 99 -10.38 -9.68 4.71
C ILE A 99 -10.87 -10.14 6.09
N ARG A 100 -12.16 -10.45 6.23
CA ARG A 100 -12.71 -10.95 7.49
C ARG A 100 -12.07 -12.26 7.91
N LEU A 101 -11.96 -13.24 7.00
CA LEU A 101 -11.31 -14.52 7.29
C LEU A 101 -9.84 -14.35 7.68
N PHE A 102 -9.13 -13.42 7.03
CA PHE A 102 -7.75 -13.09 7.38
C PHE A 102 -7.66 -12.49 8.78
N LEU A 103 -8.55 -11.57 9.14
CA LEU A 103 -8.61 -10.97 10.48
C LEU A 103 -9.13 -11.93 11.57
N GLU A 104 -9.80 -13.01 11.21
CA GLU A 104 -10.16 -14.08 12.15
C GLU A 104 -9.00 -15.06 12.41
N ASN A 105 -7.91 -14.99 11.62
CA ASN A 105 -6.75 -15.85 11.78
C ASN A 105 -5.84 -15.37 12.92
N ARG A 106 -5.92 -16.02 14.09
CA ARG A 106 -5.04 -15.78 15.25
C ARG A 106 -3.54 -15.71 14.92
N HIS A 107 -3.06 -16.43 13.89
CA HIS A 107 -1.65 -16.49 13.52
C HIS A 107 -1.13 -15.20 12.88
N VAL A 108 -2.01 -14.27 12.47
CA VAL A 108 -1.59 -12.97 11.94
C VAL A 108 -1.40 -11.91 13.02
N PHE A 109 -1.76 -12.23 14.28
CA PHE A 109 -1.68 -11.30 15.40
C PHE A 109 -0.42 -11.53 16.24
N GLY A 110 0.42 -10.51 16.34
CA GLY A 110 1.61 -10.51 17.21
C GLY A 110 1.33 -10.95 18.65
N PRO A 111 0.28 -10.43 19.33
CA PRO A 111 -0.08 -10.84 20.69
C PRO A 111 -0.30 -12.35 20.85
N TRP A 112 -0.86 -13.02 19.84
CA TRP A 112 -1.05 -14.46 19.90
C TRP A 112 0.29 -15.20 19.99
N TRP A 113 1.29 -14.79 19.21
CA TRP A 113 2.64 -15.33 19.27
C TRP A 113 3.37 -14.95 20.56
N HIS A 114 3.12 -13.75 21.09
CA HIS A 114 3.69 -13.35 22.37
C HIS A 114 3.21 -14.25 23.52
N PHE A 115 1.91 -14.58 23.55
CA PHE A 115 1.34 -15.56 24.48
C PHE A 115 1.96 -16.95 24.30
N GLN A 116 2.05 -17.47 23.06
CA GLN A 116 2.66 -18.79 22.81
C GLN A 116 4.13 -18.87 23.24
N ASN A 117 4.86 -17.76 23.15
CA ASN A 117 6.27 -17.68 23.54
C ASN A 117 6.46 -17.40 25.04
N GLY A 118 5.39 -17.28 25.83
CA GLY A 118 5.46 -17.04 27.28
C GLY A 118 6.04 -15.67 27.66
N LEU A 119 5.86 -14.65 26.81
CA LEU A 119 6.29 -13.28 27.13
C LEU A 119 5.39 -12.69 28.24
N GLU A 120 6.03 -12.13 29.28
CA GLU A 120 5.32 -11.45 30.38
C GLU A 120 4.38 -10.36 29.86
N GLY A 121 3.17 -10.30 30.43
CA GLY A 121 2.15 -9.32 30.05
C GLY A 121 1.25 -9.73 28.87
N TYR A 122 1.41 -10.93 28.33
CA TYR A 122 0.54 -11.50 27.29
C TYR A 122 -0.22 -12.76 27.75
N GLU A 123 -0.35 -12.97 29.07
CA GLU A 123 -0.87 -14.21 29.68
C GLU A 123 -2.39 -14.41 29.56
N ASN A 124 -3.15 -13.37 29.20
CA ASN A 124 -4.62 -13.37 29.14
C ASN A 124 -5.15 -13.07 27.74
#